data_AF-A0A926XD41-F1
#
_entry.id   AF-A0A926XD41-F1
#
_cell.length_a   1.000
_cell.length_b   1.000
_cell.length_c   1.000
_cell.angle_alpha   90.00
_cell.angle_beta   90.00
_cell.angle_gamma   90.00
#
_symmetry.space_group_name_H-M   'P 1'
#
loop_
_entity.id
_entity.type
_entity.pdbx_description
1 polymer ?
#
loop_
_entity_poly.entity_id
_entity_poly.type
_entity_poly.pdbx_seq_one_letter_code
_entity_poly.pdbx_strand_id
1 'polypeptide(L)'
;MKNPLLCSLFLTTCLVGGAPIINAVQAEQPILLAQSVWKPFSSTRGGFTVLMPSTPNQSQQTLQTKGGPIKVQLFQAFRPNQAGYVVGYSELPANLIKTQRDVNDFLAGAIYGFTNSSKGKLLSQRNITLANSPGREFKVQLSQGVIIKSRFYLVDRRRFYQVFVVTDREQDLVKSIDGFLTSFKLTKNPSAARNVPKENLNASLQKAVCAQNWTQAIKVIDRMRKVVRDPNTQSQLVAYRQQLQGLANSDVPVPASVLTGCTAAQSAK
;
A
#
# COMPACT_ATOMS: atom_id res chain seq x y z
N MET A 1 -18.70 -77.08 49.87
CA MET A 1 -19.98 -77.82 49.93
C MET A 1 -20.83 -77.48 48.71
N LYS A 2 -21.17 -78.52 47.94
CA LYS A 2 -22.29 -78.66 46.98
C LYS A 2 -22.49 -77.65 45.85
N ASN A 3 -22.04 -78.07 44.66
CA ASN A 3 -22.76 -77.95 43.39
C ASN A 3 -23.95 -78.96 43.38
N PRO A 4 -25.00 -78.80 42.55
CA PRO A 4 -24.91 -79.37 41.18
C PRO A 4 -25.71 -78.67 40.05
N LEU A 5 -25.09 -78.74 38.85
CA LEU A 5 -25.62 -79.12 37.53
C LEU A 5 -27.06 -78.73 37.09
N LEU A 6 -27.18 -78.19 35.86
CA LEU A 6 -27.75 -78.93 34.72
C LEU A 6 -27.33 -78.37 33.34
N CYS A 7 -27.03 -79.29 32.42
CA CYS A 7 -26.68 -79.15 31.01
C CYS A 7 -27.78 -78.49 30.15
N SER A 8 -27.40 -77.79 29.08
CA SER A 8 -27.56 -78.33 27.71
C SER A 8 -26.85 -77.49 26.65
N LEU A 9 -26.21 -78.19 25.71
CA LEU A 9 -25.59 -77.67 24.49
C LEU A 9 -26.61 -76.97 23.59
N PHE A 10 -26.19 -75.92 22.87
CA PHE A 10 -26.32 -75.87 21.41
C PHE A 10 -25.21 -75.00 20.81
N LEU A 11 -24.42 -75.64 19.95
CA LEU A 11 -23.48 -75.02 19.02
C LEU A 11 -24.31 -74.37 17.89
N THR A 12 -24.21 -73.07 17.69
CA THR A 12 -24.56 -72.42 16.42
C THR A 12 -23.59 -71.28 16.15
N THR A 13 -22.63 -71.57 15.29
CA THR A 13 -21.88 -70.59 14.49
C THR A 13 -22.82 -69.88 13.54
N CYS A 14 -22.86 -68.55 13.55
CA CYS A 14 -23.15 -67.74 12.36
C CYS A 14 -22.65 -66.31 12.53
N LEU A 15 -21.59 -66.02 11.75
CA LEU A 15 -21.26 -64.78 11.05
C LEU A 15 -21.70 -63.42 11.64
N VAL A 16 -20.66 -62.63 11.93
CA VAL A 16 -20.44 -61.27 11.42
C VAL A 16 -21.66 -60.34 11.49
N GLY A 17 -21.70 -59.56 12.56
CA GLY A 17 -22.54 -58.37 12.67
C GLY A 17 -21.98 -57.38 13.67
N GLY A 18 -20.66 -57.24 13.75
CA GLY A 18 -20.05 -56.13 14.47
C GLY A 18 -20.41 -54.85 13.72
N ALA A 19 -21.51 -54.22 14.10
CA ALA A 19 -21.79 -52.87 13.64
C ALA A 19 -20.58 -52.01 14.05
N PRO A 20 -19.87 -51.38 13.11
CA PRO A 20 -18.80 -50.48 13.51
C PRO A 20 -19.44 -49.40 14.38
N ILE A 21 -18.97 -49.27 15.62
CA ILE A 21 -19.21 -48.06 16.39
C ILE A 21 -18.45 -46.97 15.63
N ILE A 22 -19.16 -46.26 14.75
CA ILE A 22 -18.66 -45.06 14.13
C ILE A 22 -18.64 -44.03 15.24
N ASN A 23 -17.54 -43.95 15.99
CA ASN A 23 -17.26 -42.74 16.73
C ASN A 23 -17.16 -41.64 15.69
N ALA A 24 -18.11 -40.71 15.72
CA ALA A 24 -17.93 -39.43 15.04
C ALA A 24 -16.67 -38.80 15.66
N VAL A 25 -15.54 -38.98 14.98
CA VAL A 25 -14.34 -38.19 15.24
C VAL A 25 -14.83 -36.75 15.27
N GLN A 26 -14.63 -36.07 16.40
CA GLN A 26 -14.96 -34.67 16.61
C GLN A 26 -14.29 -33.83 15.51
N ALA A 27 -14.97 -33.71 14.37
CA ALA A 27 -14.60 -32.88 13.24
C ALA A 27 -15.35 -31.55 13.30
N GLU A 28 -15.47 -31.00 14.50
CA GLU A 28 -15.94 -29.64 14.74
C GLU A 28 -15.05 -28.98 15.80
N GLN A 29 -13.74 -28.99 15.57
CA GLN A 29 -12.98 -27.83 16.00
C GLN A 29 -13.29 -26.73 14.99
N PRO A 30 -13.96 -25.63 15.37
CA PRO A 30 -14.03 -24.48 14.48
C PRO A 30 -12.60 -24.11 14.14
N ILE A 31 -12.25 -24.20 12.86
CA ILE A 31 -11.00 -23.64 12.34
C ILE A 31 -11.12 -22.16 12.68
N LEU A 32 -10.45 -21.74 13.75
CA LEU A 32 -10.22 -20.34 14.03
C LEU A 32 -9.34 -19.87 12.87
N LEU A 33 -9.96 -19.48 11.75
CA LEU A 33 -9.30 -18.77 10.68
C LEU A 33 -8.78 -17.51 11.35
N ALA A 34 -7.53 -17.57 11.81
CA ALA A 34 -6.81 -16.42 12.32
C ALA A 34 -6.88 -15.39 11.19
N GLN A 35 -7.81 -14.43 11.31
CA GLN A 35 -8.00 -13.42 10.29
C GLN A 35 -6.65 -12.74 10.12
N SER A 36 -6.07 -12.92 8.94
CA SER A 36 -4.76 -12.38 8.66
C SER A 36 -4.80 -10.87 8.91
N VAL A 37 -3.96 -10.39 9.82
CA VAL A 37 -3.77 -8.94 10.05
C VAL A 37 -3.28 -8.22 8.78
N TRP A 38 -2.80 -8.98 7.80
CA TRP A 38 -2.37 -8.48 6.51
C TRP A 38 -3.55 -8.09 5.63
N LYS A 39 -3.65 -6.80 5.34
CA LYS A 39 -4.68 -6.25 4.45
C LYS A 39 -4.03 -5.70 3.19
N PRO A 40 -4.65 -5.87 2.01
CA PRO A 40 -4.22 -5.19 0.80
C PRO A 40 -4.25 -3.66 0.99
N PHE A 41 -3.14 -3.02 0.67
CA PHE A 41 -3.00 -1.58 0.55
C PHE A 41 -2.72 -1.23 -0.91
N SER A 42 -3.36 -0.18 -1.41
CA SER A 42 -3.17 0.31 -2.77
C SER A 42 -2.86 1.80 -2.75
N SER A 43 -1.82 2.21 -3.47
CA SER A 43 -1.51 3.61 -3.71
C SER A 43 -1.76 3.92 -5.18
N THR A 44 -2.86 4.62 -5.49
CA THR A 44 -3.19 5.01 -6.86
C THR A 44 -2.09 5.91 -7.44
N ARG A 45 -1.63 6.91 -6.67
CA ARG A 45 -0.52 7.80 -7.09
C ARG A 45 0.80 7.04 -7.20
N GLY A 46 1.05 6.13 -6.25
CA GLY A 46 2.20 5.25 -6.24
C GLY A 46 2.16 4.16 -7.31
N GLY A 47 1.02 3.89 -7.93
CA GLY A 47 0.88 2.90 -8.99
C GLY A 47 1.11 1.45 -8.53
N PHE A 48 0.93 1.15 -7.24
CA PHE A 48 1.22 -0.18 -6.67
C PHE A 48 0.13 -0.69 -5.72
N THR A 49 0.15 -2.00 -5.50
CA THR A 49 -0.55 -2.71 -4.43
C THR A 49 0.43 -3.55 -3.62
N VAL A 50 0.18 -3.74 -2.33
CA VAL A 50 1.02 -4.54 -1.43
C VAL A 50 0.21 -4.98 -0.22
N LEU A 51 0.52 -6.11 0.41
CA LEU A 51 -0.06 -6.47 1.71
C LEU A 51 0.65 -5.67 2.81
N MET A 52 -0.09 -5.07 3.72
CA MET A 52 0.45 -4.36 4.89
C MET A 52 -0.14 -4.92 6.18
N PRO A 53 0.61 -4.93 7.29
CA PRO A 53 0.12 -5.44 8.58
C PRO A 53 -0.85 -4.48 9.28
N SER A 54 -0.94 -3.24 8.81
CA SER A 54 -1.86 -2.20 9.26
C SER A 54 -2.04 -1.17 8.13
N THR A 55 -2.91 -0.18 8.33
CA THR A 55 -2.90 1.02 7.47
C THR A 55 -1.54 1.72 7.61
N PRO A 56 -0.80 1.97 6.52
CA PRO A 56 0.51 2.59 6.61
C PRO A 56 0.40 4.10 6.85
N ASN A 57 1.30 4.63 7.69
CA ASN A 57 1.56 6.05 7.79
C ASN A 57 2.27 6.54 6.53
N GLN A 58 1.86 7.70 6.02
CA GLN A 58 2.42 8.30 4.82
C GLN A 58 3.28 9.50 5.16
N SER A 59 4.46 9.58 4.54
CA SER A 59 5.35 10.73 4.68
C SER A 59 6.09 11.04 3.39
N GLN A 60 6.69 12.22 3.32
CA GLN A 60 7.57 12.63 2.22
C GLN A 60 8.93 13.01 2.80
N GLN A 61 9.98 12.60 2.12
CA GLN A 61 11.35 13.01 2.41
C GLN A 61 12.03 13.51 1.13
N THR A 62 12.98 14.42 1.27
CA THR A 62 13.84 14.85 0.17
C THR A 62 15.25 14.34 0.43
N LEU A 63 15.75 13.52 -0.48
CA LEU A 63 17.13 13.02 -0.44
C LEU A 63 17.99 13.86 -1.36
N GLN A 64 19.11 14.35 -0.84
CA GLN A 64 20.12 15.00 -1.66
C GLN A 64 20.97 13.91 -2.33
N THR A 65 21.01 13.94 -3.66
CA THR A 65 21.80 12.99 -4.45
C THR A 65 22.74 13.75 -5.37
N LYS A 66 23.75 13.07 -5.93
CA LYS A 66 24.64 13.67 -6.93
C LYS A 66 23.88 14.21 -8.15
N GLY A 67 22.72 13.62 -8.48
CA GLY A 67 21.84 14.06 -9.57
C GLY A 67 20.80 15.11 -9.17
N GLY A 68 20.91 15.71 -7.98
CA GLY A 68 19.96 16.68 -7.44
C GLY A 68 19.00 16.10 -6.39
N PRO A 69 18.10 16.93 -5.85
CA PRO A 69 17.15 16.52 -4.82
C PRO A 69 16.09 15.57 -5.38
N ILE A 70 15.90 14.42 -4.74
CA ILE A 70 14.86 13.44 -5.08
C ILE A 70 13.84 13.37 -3.96
N LYS A 71 12.55 13.57 -4.30
CA LYS A 71 11.45 13.41 -3.35
C LYS A 71 11.01 11.96 -3.29
N VAL A 72 11.07 11.37 -2.10
CA VAL A 72 10.62 10.02 -1.79
C VAL A 72 9.26 10.11 -1.11
N GLN A 73 8.28 9.35 -1.60
CA GLN A 73 7.02 9.08 -0.88
C GLN A 73 7.17 7.78 -0.12
N LEU A 74 6.88 7.79 1.18
CA LEU A 74 7.04 6.64 2.06
C LEU A 74 5.68 6.21 2.62
N PHE A 75 5.50 4.90 2.72
CA PHE A 75 4.36 4.22 3.31
C PHE A 75 4.92 3.23 4.32
N GLN A 76 4.67 3.45 5.61
CA GLN A 76 5.32 2.74 6.70
C GLN A 76 4.28 2.13 7.64
N ALA A 77 4.43 0.84 7.93
CA ALA A 77 3.61 0.13 8.89
C ALA A 77 4.52 -0.63 9.85
N PHE A 78 4.25 -0.54 11.15
CA PHE A 78 5.08 -1.15 12.18
C PHE A 78 4.27 -2.19 12.95
N ARG A 79 4.87 -3.37 13.14
CA ARG A 79 4.42 -4.34 14.14
C ARG A 79 5.32 -4.19 15.37
N PRO A 80 4.82 -3.67 16.50
CA PRO A 80 5.61 -3.42 17.70
C PRO A 80 6.44 -4.63 18.10
N ASN A 81 7.72 -4.44 18.43
CA ASN A 81 8.67 -5.49 18.82
C ASN A 81 8.84 -6.61 17.77
N GLN A 82 8.50 -6.35 16.50
CA GLN A 82 8.66 -7.33 15.43
C GLN A 82 9.40 -6.75 14.23
N ALA A 83 8.78 -5.82 13.51
CA ALA A 83 9.31 -5.37 12.23
C ALA A 83 8.68 -4.05 11.78
N GLY A 84 9.45 -3.27 11.03
CA GLY A 84 8.98 -2.16 10.21
C GLY A 84 8.88 -2.60 8.75
N TYR A 85 7.75 -2.32 8.11
CA TYR A 85 7.49 -2.60 6.69
C TYR A 85 7.36 -1.29 5.95
N VAL A 86 8.16 -1.12 4.90
CA VAL A 86 8.28 0.16 4.19
C VAL A 86 8.15 -0.06 2.69
N VAL A 87 7.29 0.76 2.07
CA VAL A 87 7.29 0.98 0.62
C VAL A 87 7.60 2.44 0.37
N GLY A 88 8.62 2.69 -0.43
CA GLY A 88 9.02 4.00 -0.92
C GLY A 88 8.89 4.07 -2.44
N TYR A 89 8.56 5.25 -2.97
CA TYR A 89 8.76 5.51 -4.40
C TYR A 89 9.18 6.95 -4.68
N SER A 90 9.95 7.11 -5.76
CA SER A 90 10.40 8.41 -6.26
C SER A 90 10.24 8.50 -7.77
N GLU A 91 10.00 9.71 -8.25
CA GLU A 91 10.11 10.06 -9.66
C GLU A 91 11.52 10.61 -9.93
N LEU A 92 12.23 9.96 -10.85
CA LEU A 92 13.53 10.40 -11.32
C LEU A 92 13.37 11.44 -12.43
N PRO A 93 14.31 12.40 -12.54
CA PRO A 93 14.40 13.30 -13.68
C PRO A 93 14.43 12.51 -15.00
N ALA A 94 13.68 12.97 -16.00
CA ALA A 94 13.49 12.22 -17.26
C ALA A 94 14.79 11.98 -18.05
N ASN A 95 15.81 12.80 -17.81
CA ASN A 95 17.12 12.73 -18.46
C ASN A 95 18.16 11.91 -17.66
N LEU A 96 17.81 11.39 -16.48
CA LEU A 96 18.77 10.69 -15.62
C LEU A 96 19.13 9.29 -16.14
N ILE A 97 18.16 8.55 -16.68
CA ILE A 97 18.32 7.15 -17.09
C ILE A 97 17.97 7.00 -18.58
N LYS A 98 18.99 6.93 -19.45
CA LYS A 98 18.83 6.89 -20.91
C LYS A 98 19.22 5.56 -21.52
N THR A 99 20.07 4.78 -20.85
CA THR A 99 20.61 3.51 -21.36
C THR A 99 20.38 2.37 -20.37
N GLN A 100 20.58 1.13 -20.81
CA GLN A 100 20.57 -0.02 -19.91
C GLN A 100 21.74 -0.01 -18.92
N ARG A 101 22.86 0.61 -19.31
CA ARG A 101 24.00 0.82 -18.42
C ARG A 101 23.61 1.74 -17.26
N ASP A 102 22.95 2.87 -17.57
CA ASP A 102 22.48 3.82 -16.55
C ASP A 102 21.54 3.17 -15.53
N VAL A 103 20.68 2.24 -15.99
CA VAL A 103 19.80 1.45 -15.10
C VAL A 103 20.62 0.65 -14.09
N ASN A 104 21.65 -0.07 -14.56
CA ASN A 104 22.49 -0.90 -13.71
C ASN A 104 23.29 -0.05 -12.73
N ASP A 105 23.90 1.03 -13.22
CA ASP A 105 24.70 1.95 -12.42
C ASP A 105 23.85 2.65 -11.35
N PHE A 106 22.63 3.07 -11.71
CA PHE A 106 21.67 3.65 -10.78
C PHE A 106 21.26 2.66 -9.68
N LEU A 107 20.89 1.42 -10.02
CA LEU A 107 20.49 0.43 -9.02
C LEU A 107 21.66 0.05 -8.09
N ALA A 108 22.87 -0.07 -8.63
CA ALA A 108 24.07 -0.31 -7.82
C ALA A 108 24.37 0.87 -6.88
N GLY A 109 24.32 2.09 -7.41
CA GLY A 109 24.50 3.32 -6.62
C GLY A 109 23.42 3.50 -5.55
N ALA A 110 22.18 3.10 -5.83
CA ALA A 110 21.09 3.14 -4.86
C ALA A 110 21.32 2.17 -3.69
N ILE A 111 21.80 0.94 -3.95
CA ILE A 111 22.17 -0.01 -2.89
C ILE A 111 23.33 0.54 -2.06
N TYR A 112 24.36 1.08 -2.72
CA TYR A 112 25.49 1.69 -2.04
C TYR A 112 25.06 2.85 -1.13
N GLY A 113 24.26 3.78 -1.65
CA GLY A 113 23.72 4.90 -0.89
C GLY A 113 22.83 4.44 0.27
N PHE A 114 21.98 3.44 0.05
CA PHE A 114 21.15 2.85 1.10
C PHE A 114 21.99 2.24 2.23
N THR A 115 22.97 1.40 1.86
CA THR A 115 23.86 0.71 2.80
C THR A 115 24.68 1.70 3.63
N ASN A 116 25.22 2.74 3.00
CA ASN A 116 26.00 3.77 3.69
C ASN A 116 25.16 4.66 4.59
N SER A 117 23.99 5.12 4.11
CA SER A 117 23.10 5.96 4.92
C SER A 117 22.54 5.22 6.13
N SER A 118 22.30 3.90 6.01
CA SER A 118 21.91 3.06 7.13
C SER A 118 23.08 2.63 8.03
N LYS A 119 24.33 3.00 7.69
CA LYS A 119 25.56 2.52 8.33
C LYS A 119 25.61 0.98 8.44
N GLY A 120 25.10 0.30 7.41
CA GLY A 120 24.97 -1.14 7.40
C GLY A 120 26.06 -1.84 6.59
N LYS A 121 26.13 -3.17 6.72
CA LYS A 121 26.97 -4.07 5.92
C LYS A 121 26.10 -4.85 4.94
N LEU A 122 26.42 -4.76 3.65
CA LEU A 122 25.76 -5.59 2.64
C LEU A 122 26.15 -7.07 2.83
N LEU A 123 25.16 -7.94 3.01
CA LEU A 123 25.36 -9.38 3.20
C LEU A 123 25.17 -10.19 1.91
N SER A 124 24.18 -9.81 1.11
CA SER A 124 23.86 -10.51 -0.12
C SER A 124 23.15 -9.57 -1.09
N GLN A 125 23.31 -9.80 -2.39
CA GLN A 125 22.52 -9.14 -3.43
C GLN A 125 22.29 -10.07 -4.61
N ARG A 126 21.18 -9.90 -5.33
CA ARG A 126 20.90 -10.60 -6.59
C ARG A 126 19.98 -9.78 -7.49
N ASN A 127 20.03 -10.08 -8.79
CA ASN A 127 19.14 -9.49 -9.77
C ASN A 127 17.74 -10.12 -9.67
N ILE A 128 16.71 -9.29 -9.80
CA ILE A 128 15.30 -9.71 -9.85
C ILE A 128 14.56 -8.86 -10.89
N THR A 129 13.34 -9.25 -11.23
CA THR A 129 12.45 -8.48 -12.10
C THR A 129 11.07 -8.30 -11.47
N LEU A 130 10.39 -7.21 -11.86
CA LEU A 130 8.98 -6.97 -11.53
C LEU A 130 8.27 -6.49 -12.78
N ALA A 131 7.36 -7.30 -13.33
CA ALA A 131 6.67 -7.00 -14.58
C ALA A 131 7.63 -6.50 -15.69
N ASN A 132 8.69 -7.29 -15.94
CA ASN A 132 9.79 -6.99 -16.87
C ASN A 132 10.65 -5.76 -16.53
N SER A 133 10.40 -5.10 -15.40
CA SER A 133 11.24 -4.00 -14.92
C SER A 133 12.44 -4.54 -14.12
N PRO A 134 13.65 -4.00 -14.33
CA PRO A 134 14.86 -4.43 -13.63
C PRO A 134 14.82 -4.06 -12.15
N GLY A 135 15.34 -4.96 -11.32
CA GLY A 135 15.47 -4.74 -9.88
C GLY A 135 16.62 -5.49 -9.23
N ARG A 136 16.76 -5.27 -7.93
CA ARG A 136 17.74 -5.90 -7.04
C ARG A 136 17.07 -6.31 -5.74
N GLU A 137 17.26 -7.55 -5.33
CA GLU A 137 17.02 -7.99 -3.97
C GLU A 137 18.34 -7.98 -3.22
N PHE A 138 18.36 -7.45 -2.00
CA PHE A 138 19.57 -7.43 -1.20
C PHE A 138 19.26 -7.44 0.29
N LYS A 139 20.26 -7.81 1.08
CA LYS A 139 20.20 -7.89 2.54
C LYS A 139 21.31 -7.05 3.13
N VAL A 140 20.96 -6.21 4.10
CA VAL A 140 21.90 -5.37 4.86
C VAL A 140 21.79 -5.73 6.34
N GLN A 141 22.93 -5.83 7.02
CA GLN A 141 23.00 -5.96 8.47
C GLN A 141 23.39 -4.63 9.12
N LEU A 142 22.63 -4.21 10.12
CA LEU A 142 22.92 -3.06 10.98
C LEU A 142 23.53 -3.56 12.31
N SER A 143 23.81 -2.63 13.22
CA SER A 143 24.24 -2.97 14.58
C SER A 143 23.19 -3.82 15.31
N GLN A 144 23.62 -4.56 16.33
CA GLN A 144 22.76 -5.35 17.22
C GLN A 144 21.91 -6.44 16.52
N GLY A 145 22.36 -6.93 15.36
CA GLY A 145 21.70 -8.03 14.66
C GLY A 145 20.46 -7.61 13.85
N VAL A 146 20.15 -6.31 13.77
CA VAL A 146 19.07 -5.80 12.93
C VAL A 146 19.39 -6.08 11.45
N ILE A 147 18.45 -6.68 10.75
CA ILE A 147 18.52 -6.96 9.32
C ILE A 147 17.53 -6.08 8.57
N ILE A 148 17.96 -5.63 7.39
CA ILE A 148 17.08 -5.05 6.38
C ILE A 148 17.08 -5.96 5.15
N LYS A 149 15.92 -6.51 4.79
CA LYS A 149 15.72 -7.24 3.52
C LYS A 149 14.94 -6.36 2.56
N SER A 150 15.52 -6.10 1.39
CA SER A 150 15.08 -5.06 0.46
C SER A 150 14.89 -5.60 -0.95
N ARG A 151 13.92 -5.04 -1.68
CA ARG A 151 13.73 -5.16 -3.12
C ARG A 151 13.59 -3.78 -3.73
N PHE A 152 14.51 -3.44 -4.62
CA PHE A 152 14.55 -2.18 -5.36
C PHE A 152 14.19 -2.44 -6.82
N TYR A 153 13.36 -1.58 -7.41
CA TYR A 153 12.92 -1.71 -8.80
C TYR A 153 12.95 -0.37 -9.51
N LEU A 154 13.40 -0.37 -10.76
CA LEU A 154 13.35 0.79 -11.64
C LEU A 154 12.39 0.53 -12.80
N VAL A 155 11.23 1.17 -12.76
CA VAL A 155 10.14 1.00 -13.72
C VAL A 155 10.15 2.15 -14.71
N ASP A 156 10.05 1.82 -16.00
CA ASP A 156 10.01 2.76 -17.13
C ASP A 156 11.15 3.82 -17.11
N ARG A 157 12.30 3.46 -16.52
CA ARG A 157 13.49 4.34 -16.38
C ARG A 157 13.21 5.65 -15.63
N ARG A 158 12.06 5.75 -14.94
CA ARG A 158 11.63 6.97 -14.27
C ARG A 158 11.18 6.75 -12.85
N ARG A 159 10.49 5.64 -12.56
CA ARG A 159 9.96 5.41 -11.23
C ARG A 159 10.80 4.40 -10.48
N PHE A 160 11.38 4.86 -9.37
CA PHE A 160 12.20 4.04 -8.50
C PHE A 160 11.39 3.62 -7.28
N TYR A 161 11.20 2.31 -7.08
CA TYR A 161 10.53 1.73 -5.92
C TYR A 161 11.53 1.10 -4.96
N GLN A 162 11.27 1.29 -3.67
CA GLN A 162 12.05 0.75 -2.56
C GLN A 162 11.10 -0.02 -1.65
N VAL A 163 11.24 -1.34 -1.56
CA VAL A 163 10.34 -2.17 -0.75
C VAL A 163 11.20 -2.95 0.23
N PHE A 164 11.08 -2.67 1.53
CA PHE A 164 11.96 -3.30 2.50
C PHE A 164 11.31 -3.55 3.85
N VAL A 165 11.88 -4.51 4.57
CA VAL A 165 11.54 -4.84 5.95
C VAL A 165 12.78 -4.64 6.81
N VAL A 166 12.62 -4.00 7.96
CA VAL A 166 13.64 -3.87 9.01
C VAL A 166 13.20 -4.66 10.24
N THR A 167 14.06 -5.54 10.75
CA THR A 167 13.75 -6.40 11.91
C THR A 167 15.03 -6.99 12.50
N ASP A 168 15.05 -7.19 13.82
CA ASP A 168 16.01 -8.03 14.56
C ASP A 168 15.54 -9.47 14.71
N ARG A 169 14.31 -9.80 14.26
CA ARG A 169 13.67 -11.12 14.38
C ARG A 169 13.51 -11.81 13.03
N GLU A 170 14.52 -11.71 12.16
CA GLU A 170 14.46 -12.26 10.79
C GLU A 170 14.03 -13.75 10.79
N GLN A 171 14.60 -14.55 11.68
CA GLN A 171 14.36 -16.00 11.74
C GLN A 171 12.90 -16.33 12.10
N ASP A 172 12.27 -15.54 12.97
CA ASP A 172 10.88 -15.71 13.36
C ASP A 172 9.90 -15.22 12.29
N LEU A 173 10.35 -14.33 11.41
CA LEU A 173 9.50 -13.56 10.51
C LEU A 173 9.69 -13.92 9.03
N VAL A 174 10.44 -14.98 8.69
CA VAL A 174 10.75 -15.37 7.29
C VAL A 174 9.49 -15.36 6.40
N LYS A 175 8.42 -16.06 6.80
CA LYS A 175 7.17 -16.11 6.03
C LYS A 175 6.51 -14.73 5.89
N SER A 176 6.57 -13.93 6.95
CA SER A 176 5.97 -12.60 6.99
C SER A 176 6.73 -11.61 6.10
N ILE A 177 8.06 -11.69 6.09
CA ILE A 177 8.94 -10.88 5.26
C ILE A 177 8.74 -11.25 3.80
N ASP A 178 8.78 -12.53 3.47
CA ASP A 178 8.62 -13.01 2.10
C ASP A 178 7.22 -12.74 1.54
N GLY A 179 6.19 -12.90 2.38
CA GLY A 179 4.81 -12.53 2.05
C GLY A 179 4.67 -11.06 1.70
N PHE A 180 5.23 -10.15 2.53
CA PHE A 180 5.25 -8.72 2.26
C PHE A 180 5.96 -8.40 0.93
N LEU A 181 7.23 -8.82 0.79
CA LEU A 181 8.06 -8.50 -0.37
C LEU A 181 7.48 -9.04 -1.68
N THR A 182 6.83 -10.21 -1.64
CA THR A 182 6.23 -10.87 -2.82
C THR A 182 4.84 -10.33 -3.15
N SER A 183 4.15 -9.74 -2.18
CA SER A 183 2.84 -9.12 -2.41
C SER A 183 2.91 -7.80 -3.19
N PHE A 184 4.09 -7.18 -3.29
CA PHE A 184 4.28 -5.93 -4.02
C PHE A 184 4.05 -6.14 -5.51
N LYS A 185 3.07 -5.43 -6.08
CA LYS A 185 2.70 -5.51 -7.49
C LYS A 185 2.47 -4.12 -8.06
N LEU A 186 2.81 -3.94 -9.33
CA LEU A 186 2.40 -2.76 -10.09
C LEU A 186 0.92 -2.88 -10.46
N THR A 187 0.20 -1.77 -10.35
CA THR A 187 -1.16 -1.67 -10.90
C THR A 187 -1.07 -1.54 -12.42
N LYS A 188 -2.05 -2.08 -13.17
CA LYS A 188 -2.08 -2.10 -14.65
C LYS A 188 -2.04 -0.71 -15.33
N ASN A 189 -2.03 0.38 -14.57
CA ASN A 189 -1.97 1.73 -15.12
C ASN A 189 -1.06 2.68 -14.31
N PRO A 190 0.26 2.42 -14.21
CA PRO A 190 1.19 3.32 -13.52
C PRO A 190 1.30 4.68 -14.25
N SER A 191 0.98 4.70 -15.56
CA SER A 191 1.01 5.88 -16.43
C SER A 191 -0.19 6.81 -16.23
N ALA A 192 -1.40 6.29 -15.95
CA ALA A 192 -2.56 7.14 -15.62
C ALA A 192 -2.34 7.97 -14.34
N ALA A 193 -1.46 7.52 -13.44
CA ALA A 193 -1.04 8.27 -12.25
C ALA A 193 0.03 9.34 -12.54
N ARG A 194 0.74 9.29 -13.69
CA ARG A 194 1.72 10.32 -14.10
C ARG A 194 1.05 11.62 -14.53
N ASN A 195 -0.20 11.54 -14.97
CA ASN A 195 -1.04 12.67 -15.37
C ASN A 195 -2.06 13.06 -14.28
N VAL A 196 -1.73 12.85 -13.01
CA VAL A 196 -2.40 13.57 -11.93
C VAL A 196 -1.51 14.77 -11.59
N PRO A 197 -1.67 15.93 -12.25
CA PRO A 197 -1.18 17.18 -11.70
C PRO A 197 -1.57 17.26 -10.22
N LYS A 198 -0.73 17.92 -9.44
CA LYS A 198 -1.11 18.49 -8.14
C LYS A 198 -2.26 19.48 -8.37
N GLU A 199 -3.44 19.00 -8.69
CA GLU A 199 -4.61 19.84 -8.56
C GLU A 199 -4.82 19.98 -7.07
N ASN A 200 -4.36 21.10 -6.53
CA ASN A 200 -4.85 21.58 -5.27
C ASN A 200 -6.33 21.84 -5.51
N LEU A 201 -7.17 20.82 -5.29
CA LEU A 201 -8.60 20.89 -5.56
C LEU A 201 -9.20 22.07 -4.79
N ASN A 202 -8.66 22.43 -3.62
CA ASN A 202 -9.08 23.63 -2.89
C ASN A 202 -8.78 24.90 -3.69
N ALA A 203 -7.58 25.04 -4.27
CA ALA A 203 -7.25 26.17 -5.14
C ALA A 203 -8.02 26.18 -6.46
N SER A 204 -8.27 25.02 -7.08
CA SER A 204 -9.10 24.91 -8.28
C SER A 204 -10.55 25.29 -8.00
N LEU A 205 -11.07 24.86 -6.85
CA LEU A 205 -12.41 25.20 -6.39
C LEU A 205 -12.51 26.70 -6.13
N GLN A 206 -11.57 27.26 -5.38
CA GLN A 206 -11.49 28.69 -5.10
C GLN A 206 -11.40 29.50 -6.40
N LYS A 207 -10.54 29.11 -7.34
CA LYS A 207 -10.44 29.77 -8.65
C LYS A 207 -11.77 29.74 -9.41
N ALA A 208 -12.46 28.60 -9.43
CA ALA A 208 -13.74 28.47 -10.12
C ALA A 208 -14.84 29.30 -9.46
N VAL A 209 -14.90 29.32 -8.13
CA VAL A 209 -15.85 30.12 -7.34
C VAL A 209 -15.59 31.62 -7.54
N CYS A 210 -14.33 32.07 -7.46
CA CYS A 210 -13.99 33.47 -7.66
C CYS A 210 -14.24 33.95 -9.11
N ALA A 211 -14.14 33.05 -10.09
CA ALA A 211 -14.51 33.32 -11.46
C ALA A 211 -16.02 33.16 -11.74
N GLN A 212 -16.83 32.84 -10.71
CA GLN A 212 -18.26 32.49 -10.82
C GLN A 212 -18.55 31.41 -11.86
N ASN A 213 -17.58 30.54 -12.13
CA ASN A 213 -17.73 29.41 -13.04
C ASN A 213 -18.30 28.21 -12.25
N TRP A 214 -19.60 28.26 -12.00
CA TRP A 214 -20.32 27.30 -11.17
C TRP A 214 -20.22 25.87 -11.71
N THR A 215 -20.32 25.70 -13.04
CA THR A 215 -20.14 24.40 -13.70
C THR A 215 -18.77 23.79 -13.43
N GLN A 216 -17.71 24.60 -13.45
CA GLN A 216 -16.37 24.14 -13.14
C GLN A 216 -16.19 23.86 -11.64
N ALA A 217 -16.76 24.70 -10.76
CA ALA A 217 -16.72 24.48 -9.32
C ALA A 217 -17.38 23.15 -8.92
N ILE A 218 -18.54 22.82 -9.51
CA ILE A 218 -19.24 21.54 -9.30
C ILE A 218 -18.38 20.35 -9.72
N LYS A 219 -17.70 20.43 -10.88
CA LYS A 219 -16.78 19.37 -11.34
C LYS A 219 -15.62 19.14 -10.37
N VAL A 220 -15.09 20.20 -9.75
CA VAL A 220 -14.02 20.09 -8.75
C VAL A 220 -14.53 19.41 -7.48
N ILE A 221 -15.73 19.76 -7.00
CA ILE A 221 -16.37 19.09 -5.84
C ILE A 221 -16.63 17.61 -6.09
N ASP A 222 -17.11 17.24 -7.27
CA ASP A 222 -17.33 15.83 -7.64
C ASP A 222 -16.03 15.02 -7.66
N ARG A 223 -14.89 15.67 -7.91
CA ARG A 223 -13.57 15.05 -7.79
C ARG A 223 -13.10 14.97 -6.34
N MET A 224 -13.34 15.99 -5.51
CA MET A 224 -13.03 15.93 -4.07
C MET A 224 -13.77 14.78 -3.38
N ARG A 225 -15.06 14.58 -3.69
CA ARG A 225 -15.89 13.50 -3.12
C ARG A 225 -15.37 12.09 -3.43
N LYS A 226 -14.64 11.90 -4.53
CA LYS A 226 -13.99 10.61 -4.87
C LYS A 226 -12.74 10.33 -4.05
N VAL A 227 -12.16 11.35 -3.42
CA VAL A 227 -10.89 11.27 -2.67
C VAL A 227 -11.12 11.28 -1.16
N VAL A 228 -12.05 12.10 -0.67
CA VAL A 228 -12.37 12.25 0.75
C VAL A 228 -13.16 11.04 1.25
N ARG A 229 -12.70 10.40 2.34
CA ARG A 229 -13.33 9.24 2.97
C ARG A 229 -14.03 9.54 4.30
N ASP A 230 -13.80 10.72 4.86
CA ASP A 230 -14.42 11.17 6.11
C ASP A 230 -15.93 11.48 5.90
N PRO A 231 -16.86 10.86 6.66
CA PRO A 231 -18.30 11.04 6.45
C PRO A 231 -18.80 12.47 6.66
N ASN A 232 -18.23 13.20 7.62
CA ASN A 232 -18.64 14.57 7.92
C ASN A 232 -18.25 15.51 6.76
N THR A 233 -17.01 15.38 6.28
CA THR A 233 -16.49 16.14 5.14
C THR A 233 -17.22 15.76 3.85
N GLN A 234 -17.59 14.49 3.66
CA GLN A 234 -18.42 14.08 2.52
C GLN A 234 -19.79 14.77 2.53
N SER A 235 -20.43 14.84 3.70
CA SER A 235 -21.73 15.50 3.86
C SER A 235 -21.64 16.99 3.57
N GLN A 236 -20.58 17.65 4.04
CA GLN A 236 -20.29 19.07 3.74
C GLN A 236 -20.08 19.30 2.23
N LEU A 237 -19.33 18.43 1.56
CA LEU A 237 -19.12 18.52 0.11
C LEU A 237 -20.41 18.32 -0.68
N VAL A 238 -21.32 17.46 -0.23
CA VAL A 238 -22.64 17.27 -0.86
C VAL A 238 -23.49 18.53 -0.71
N ALA A 239 -23.57 19.10 0.49
CA ALA A 239 -24.32 20.33 0.74
C ALA A 239 -23.76 21.51 -0.10
N TYR A 240 -22.44 21.68 -0.12
CA TYR A 240 -21.80 22.75 -0.87
C TYR A 240 -21.99 22.59 -2.40
N ARG A 241 -21.97 21.35 -2.90
CA ARG A 241 -22.31 21.06 -4.31
C ARG A 241 -23.72 21.50 -4.66
N GLN A 242 -24.71 21.25 -3.78
CA GLN A 242 -26.10 21.65 -4.01
C GLN A 242 -26.24 23.17 -4.06
N GLN A 243 -25.53 23.90 -3.20
CA GLN A 243 -25.49 25.38 -3.24
C GLN A 243 -24.94 25.89 -4.59
N LEU A 244 -23.80 25.34 -5.03
CA LEU A 244 -23.21 25.69 -6.34
C LEU A 244 -24.14 25.35 -7.51
N GLN A 245 -24.91 24.26 -7.41
CA GLN A 245 -25.91 23.90 -8.41
C GLN A 245 -27.07 24.90 -8.45
N GLY A 246 -27.51 25.40 -7.29
CA GLY A 246 -28.48 26.49 -7.22
C GLY A 246 -27.96 27.75 -7.92
N LEU A 247 -26.70 28.12 -7.68
CA LEU A 247 -26.05 29.26 -8.33
C LEU A 247 -25.86 29.06 -9.84
N ALA A 248 -25.52 27.84 -10.27
CA ALA A 248 -25.39 27.51 -11.69
C ALA A 248 -26.71 27.64 -12.47
N ASN A 249 -27.83 27.44 -11.77
CA ASN A 249 -29.17 27.55 -12.34
C ASN A 249 -29.74 28.98 -12.23
N SER A 250 -29.08 29.87 -11.49
CA SER A 250 -29.46 31.28 -11.38
C SER A 250 -28.62 32.12 -12.33
N ASP A 251 -29.23 32.95 -13.15
CA ASP A 251 -28.53 33.92 -14.01
C ASP A 251 -28.11 35.19 -13.24
N VAL A 252 -28.12 35.15 -11.90
CA VAL A 252 -27.81 36.29 -11.04
C VAL A 252 -26.34 36.25 -10.64
N PRO A 253 -25.53 37.26 -11.02
CA PRO A 253 -24.15 37.36 -10.56
C PRO A 253 -24.08 37.52 -9.05
N VAL A 254 -23.23 36.75 -8.38
CA VAL A 254 -23.03 36.83 -6.93
C VAL A 254 -22.06 37.97 -6.64
N PRO A 255 -22.39 38.91 -5.71
CA PRO A 255 -21.45 39.95 -5.32
C PRO A 255 -20.16 39.37 -4.75
N ALA A 256 -19.01 39.91 -5.18
CA ALA A 256 -17.69 39.42 -4.75
C ALA A 256 -17.48 39.52 -3.23
N SER A 257 -18.19 40.43 -2.54
CA SER A 257 -18.17 40.59 -1.08
C SER A 257 -18.71 39.37 -0.32
N VAL A 258 -19.51 38.52 -0.98
CA VAL A 258 -20.09 37.30 -0.40
C VAL A 258 -19.18 36.08 -0.66
N LEU A 259 -18.24 36.18 -1.60
CA LEU A 259 -17.31 35.10 -1.96
C LEU A 259 -16.06 35.15 -1.07
N THR A 260 -16.14 34.52 0.10
CA THR A 260 -15.03 34.43 1.06
C THR A 260 -13.77 33.82 0.44
N GLY A 261 -12.62 34.49 0.62
CA GLY A 261 -11.33 34.05 0.07
C GLY A 261 -11.08 34.46 -1.38
N CYS A 262 -12.01 35.16 -2.03
CA CYS A 262 -11.78 35.85 -3.29
C CYS A 262 -11.32 37.28 -2.99
N THR A 263 -10.01 37.49 -2.79
CA THR A 263 -9.50 38.85 -2.78
C THR A 263 -9.76 39.47 -4.16
N ALA A 264 -10.25 40.70 -4.17
CA ALA A 264 -10.42 41.47 -5.39
C ALA A 264 -9.07 41.63 -6.08
N ALA A 265 -8.75 40.74 -7.03
CA ALA A 265 -7.83 41.07 -8.09
C ALA A 265 -8.55 42.06 -9.02
N GLN A 266 -8.67 43.31 -8.57
CA GLN A 266 -9.02 44.44 -9.41
C GLN A 266 -7.84 45.42 -9.42
N SER A 267 -7.25 45.52 -10.61
CA SER A 267 -6.50 46.64 -11.20
C SER A 267 -5.19 47.10 -10.55
N ALA A 268 -4.08 46.84 -11.27
CA ALA A 268 -3.11 47.87 -11.62
C ALA A 268 -2.42 47.52 -12.95
N LYS A 269 -2.81 48.28 -13.99
CA LYS A 269 -2.22 48.50 -15.33
C LYS A 269 -1.44 47.39 -16.03
#